data_AF-A0A349MHN2-F1
#
_entry.id   AF-A0A349MHN2-F1
#
_cell.length_a   1.000
_cell.length_b   1.000
_cell.length_c   1.000
_cell.angle_alpha   90.00
_cell.angle_beta   90.00
_cell.angle_gamma   90.00
#
_symmetry.space_group_name_H-M   'P 1'
#
loop_
_entity.id
_entity.type
_entity.pdbx_description
1 polymer ?
#
loop_
_entity_poly.entity_id
_entity_poly.type
_entity_poly.pdbx_seq_one_letter_code
_entity_poly.pdbx_strand_id
1 'polypeptide(L)'
;MWEEVSLSPSTGNLLMDWVLVLTGLWAVIRFILVPLWKSWKAKLSLSYCPSIILPRFEKSFDHPRRIPSRRKNQKEHKVNLYRLTCSCHHGNSRRKYSPLQDIRRLCRHLRKELERSNLLLQYDELIQVIIDHRVKDTCYKIVQIQGDDVAIGFHPRSDFVRIYARRMAKQDPPEGPPTGHYDKFTFLMSQEIWIYGDPPPNAEIIIPTVNVVVSEHRNRYKKDSGGPEIIPMGDRNM
;
A
#
# COMPACT_ATOMS: atom_id res chain seq x y z
N MET A 1 40.38 15.72 -71.75
CA MET A 1 39.79 14.61 -70.99
C MET A 1 40.06 14.90 -69.53
N TRP A 2 39.03 15.24 -68.77
CA TRP A 2 39.12 15.40 -67.32
C TRP A 2 38.45 14.18 -66.72
N GLU A 3 39.20 13.38 -65.96
CA GLU A 3 38.65 12.26 -65.20
C GLU A 3 37.87 12.81 -64.01
N GLU A 4 36.56 12.56 -63.98
CA GLU A 4 35.73 12.83 -62.82
C GLU A 4 36.14 11.88 -61.69
N VAL A 5 36.87 12.41 -60.71
CA VAL A 5 37.16 11.72 -59.46
C VAL A 5 35.84 11.62 -58.68
N SER A 6 35.19 10.48 -58.79
CA SER A 6 34.01 10.14 -58.00
C SER A 6 34.44 9.94 -56.55
N LEU A 7 34.20 10.98 -55.73
CA LEU A 7 34.33 10.89 -54.28
C LEU A 7 33.34 9.85 -53.77
N SER A 8 33.83 8.68 -53.39
CA SER A 8 33.04 7.65 -52.75
C SER A 8 32.51 8.18 -51.41
N PRO A 9 31.19 8.07 -51.15
CA PRO A 9 30.61 8.57 -49.92
C PRO A 9 31.28 7.89 -48.73
N SER A 10 31.81 8.69 -47.81
CA SER A 10 32.52 8.20 -46.63
C SER A 10 31.58 7.33 -45.79
N THR A 11 31.84 6.03 -45.74
CA THR A 11 31.10 5.05 -44.93
C THR A 11 31.20 5.28 -43.42
N GLY A 12 32.01 6.25 -42.98
CA GLY A 12 32.24 6.59 -41.58
C GLY A 12 31.02 7.15 -40.81
N ASN A 13 30.01 7.70 -41.49
CA ASN A 13 28.87 8.32 -40.79
C ASN A 13 27.78 7.32 -40.36
N LEU A 14 27.69 6.15 -41.00
CA LEU A 14 26.62 5.19 -40.71
C LEU A 14 26.68 4.64 -39.27
N LEU A 15 27.88 4.33 -38.77
CA LEU A 15 28.04 3.80 -37.40
C LEU A 15 27.64 4.84 -36.35
N MET A 16 28.00 6.11 -36.56
CA MET A 16 27.67 7.19 -35.64
C MET A 16 26.16 7.45 -35.60
N ASP A 17 25.49 7.42 -36.76
CA ASP A 17 24.04 7.55 -36.85
C ASP A 17 23.31 6.42 -36.11
N TRP A 18 23.76 5.17 -36.26
CA TRP A 18 23.18 4.03 -35.52
C TRP A 18 23.36 4.16 -33.99
N VAL A 19 24.51 4.63 -33.53
CA VAL A 19 24.75 4.87 -32.09
C VAL A 19 23.80 5.93 -31.56
N LEU A 20 23.57 7.01 -32.30
CA LEU A 20 22.62 8.07 -31.91
C LEU A 20 21.18 7.56 -31.86
N VAL A 21 20.76 6.73 -32.82
CA VAL A 21 19.42 6.12 -32.82
C VAL A 21 19.24 5.18 -31.63
N LEU A 22 20.20 4.29 -31.37
CA LEU A 22 20.12 3.33 -30.27
C LEU A 22 20.13 4.00 -28.89
N THR A 23 20.96 5.03 -28.72
CA THR A 23 20.98 5.82 -27.47
C THR A 23 19.68 6.60 -27.28
N GLY A 24 19.12 7.18 -28.34
CA GLY A 24 17.80 7.81 -28.32
C GLY A 24 16.69 6.82 -27.93
N LEU A 25 16.67 5.64 -28.55
CA LEU A 25 15.69 4.59 -28.24
C LEU A 25 15.81 4.11 -26.79
N TRP A 26 17.03 3.88 -26.31
CA TRP A 26 17.29 3.48 -24.93
C TRP A 26 16.81 4.55 -23.93
N ALA A 27 17.04 5.83 -24.24
CA ALA A 27 16.56 6.94 -23.42
C ALA A 27 15.02 6.98 -23.36
N VAL A 28 14.33 6.83 -24.50
CA VAL A 28 12.85 6.77 -24.54
C VAL A 28 12.32 5.60 -23.70
N ILE A 29 12.91 4.41 -23.84
CA ILE A 29 12.51 3.23 -23.06
C ILE A 29 12.69 3.52 -21.56
N ARG A 30 13.87 4.01 -21.15
CA ARG A 30 14.23 4.18 -19.74
C ARG A 30 13.49 5.32 -19.05
N PHE A 31 13.32 6.45 -19.73
CA PHE A 31 12.78 7.68 -19.13
C PHE A 31 11.28 7.87 -19.37
N ILE A 32 10.69 7.23 -20.39
CA ILE A 32 9.26 7.37 -20.70
C ILE A 32 8.52 6.05 -20.49
N LEU A 33 8.90 4.98 -21.20
CA LEU A 33 8.14 3.73 -21.19
C LEU A 33 8.19 3.01 -19.84
N VAL A 34 9.37 2.90 -19.23
CA VAL A 34 9.54 2.22 -17.93
C VAL A 34 8.75 2.91 -16.80
N PRO A 35 8.79 4.25 -16.63
CA PRO A 35 7.97 4.93 -15.62
C PRO A 35 6.47 4.83 -15.87
N LEU A 36 6.02 4.92 -17.14
CA LEU A 36 4.61 4.73 -17.50
C LEU A 36 4.15 3.31 -17.18
N TRP A 37 4.93 2.29 -17.55
CA TRP A 37 4.62 0.90 -17.24
C TRP A 37 4.59 0.64 -15.72
N LYS A 38 5.57 1.17 -14.96
CA LYS A 38 5.57 1.11 -13.49
C LYS A 38 4.33 1.78 -12.89
N SER A 39 3.94 2.95 -13.41
CA SER A 39 2.76 3.67 -12.94
C SER A 39 1.47 2.94 -13.29
N TRP A 40 1.38 2.31 -14.45
CA TRP A 40 0.24 1.50 -14.87
C TRP A 40 0.14 0.23 -14.01
N LYS A 41 1.25 -0.49 -13.82
CA LYS A 41 1.31 -1.68 -12.96
C LYS A 41 0.93 -1.37 -11.51
N ALA A 42 1.33 -0.19 -10.99
CA ALA A 42 0.91 0.26 -9.66
C ALA A 42 -0.60 0.53 -9.57
N LYS A 43 -1.19 1.19 -10.58
CA LYS A 43 -2.65 1.40 -10.66
C LYS A 43 -3.40 0.07 -10.70
N LEU A 44 -2.96 -0.83 -11.58
CA LEU A 44 -3.54 -2.15 -11.74
C LEU A 44 -3.45 -2.94 -10.43
N SER A 45 -2.28 -2.94 -9.75
CA SER A 45 -2.13 -3.62 -8.47
C SER A 45 -3.10 -3.15 -7.40
N LEU A 46 -3.46 -1.87 -7.41
CA LEU A 46 -4.33 -1.26 -6.41
C LEU A 46 -5.81 -1.47 -6.74
N SER A 47 -6.19 -1.66 -8.01
CA SER A 47 -7.58 -1.97 -8.39
C SER A 47 -8.02 -3.35 -7.93
N TYR A 48 -7.09 -4.29 -7.73
CA TYR A 48 -7.41 -5.62 -7.20
C TYR A 48 -7.44 -5.68 -5.67
N CYS A 49 -6.92 -4.65 -5.01
CA CYS A 49 -6.81 -4.66 -3.57
C CYS A 49 -8.05 -4.00 -2.96
N PRO A 50 -8.87 -4.76 -2.22
CA PRO A 50 -9.95 -4.17 -1.46
C PRO A 50 -9.36 -3.14 -0.51
N SER A 51 -10.13 -2.09 -0.27
CA SER A 51 -9.75 -0.99 0.60
C SER A 51 -10.93 -0.58 1.44
N ILE A 52 -10.63 -0.11 2.63
CA ILE A 52 -11.64 0.46 3.50
C ILE A 52 -11.87 1.92 3.10
N ILE A 53 -13.12 2.25 2.79
CA ILE A 53 -13.56 3.61 2.51
C ILE A 53 -14.05 4.21 3.83
N LEU A 54 -13.39 5.27 4.26
CA LEU A 54 -13.72 5.98 5.49
C LEU A 54 -14.97 6.85 5.28
N PRO A 55 -15.83 7.02 6.30
CA PRO A 55 -16.92 7.98 6.24
C PRO A 55 -16.37 9.40 6.03
N ARG A 56 -17.11 10.23 5.30
CA ARG A 56 -16.73 11.63 5.08
C ARG A 56 -17.07 12.44 6.32
N PHE A 57 -16.12 13.26 6.77
CA PHE A 57 -16.39 14.29 7.76
C PHE A 57 -17.31 15.38 7.24
N GLU A 58 -17.80 16.21 8.15
CA GLU A 58 -18.56 17.41 7.82
C GLU A 58 -17.76 18.36 6.91
N LYS A 59 -18.47 19.12 6.07
CA LYS A 59 -17.87 20.12 5.18
C LYS A 59 -17.12 21.23 5.91
N SER A 60 -17.41 21.44 7.20
CA SER A 60 -16.68 22.35 8.08
C SER A 60 -15.17 22.04 8.11
N PHE A 61 -14.77 20.78 7.86
CA PHE A 61 -13.38 20.34 7.75
C PHE A 61 -12.77 20.42 6.34
N ASP A 62 -13.46 20.99 5.35
CA ASP A 62 -12.95 21.19 3.98
C ASP A 62 -12.11 22.46 3.83
N HIS A 63 -11.15 22.65 4.73
CA HIS A 63 -10.18 23.73 4.66
C HIS A 63 -8.76 23.20 4.89
N PRO A 64 -7.76 23.66 4.12
CA PRO A 64 -6.38 23.26 4.32
C PRO A 64 -5.81 23.89 5.59
N ARG A 65 -5.42 23.07 6.56
CA ARG A 65 -4.68 23.45 7.77
C ARG A 65 -3.18 23.31 7.54
N ARG A 66 -2.40 24.24 8.08
CA ARG A 66 -0.93 24.15 8.03
C ARG A 66 -0.44 23.48 9.30
N ILE A 67 0.38 22.46 9.15
CA ILE A 67 1.05 21.79 10.25
C ILE A 67 2.58 21.95 10.13
N PRO A 68 3.30 22.16 11.24
CA PRO A 68 4.74 22.29 11.21
C PRO A 68 5.40 20.97 10.82
N SER A 69 6.45 21.05 9.99
CA SER A 69 7.34 19.91 9.85
C SER A 69 8.25 19.81 11.07
N ARG A 70 8.56 18.58 11.51
CA ARG A 70 9.52 18.36 12.61
C ARG A 70 10.97 18.64 12.21
N ARG A 71 11.28 18.75 10.92
CA ARG A 71 12.65 19.01 10.46
C ARG A 71 12.86 20.52 10.39
N LYS A 72 13.92 21.03 11.05
CA LYS A 72 14.24 22.46 11.21
C LYS A 72 14.23 23.27 9.90
N ASN A 73 14.50 22.63 8.75
CA ASN A 73 14.59 23.28 7.44
C ASN A 73 13.44 22.91 6.48
N GLN A 74 12.34 22.34 6.96
CA GLN A 74 11.25 21.88 6.08
C GLN A 74 10.03 22.80 6.07
N LYS A 75 9.49 22.96 4.85
CA LYS A 75 8.23 23.63 4.57
C LYS A 75 7.08 23.02 5.38
N GLU A 76 6.19 23.87 5.87
CA GLU A 76 4.91 23.47 6.47
C GLU A 76 4.14 22.54 5.53
N HIS A 77 3.40 21.58 6.08
CA HIS A 77 2.52 20.72 5.30
C HIS A 77 1.09 21.23 5.37
N LYS A 78 0.41 21.24 4.22
CA LYS A 78 -1.04 21.54 4.13
C LYS A 78 -1.80 20.23 4.23
N VAL A 79 -2.70 20.13 5.20
CA VAL A 79 -3.55 18.97 5.47
C VAL A 79 -5.01 19.37 5.37
N ASN A 80 -5.84 18.60 4.68
CA ASN A 80 -7.29 18.78 4.66
C ASN A 80 -7.93 17.42 4.99
N LEU A 81 -8.65 17.41 6.12
CA LEU A 81 -9.24 16.20 6.70
C LEU A 81 -10.47 15.74 5.92
N TYR A 82 -11.33 16.66 5.46
CA TYR A 82 -12.50 16.31 4.65
C TYR A 82 -12.13 15.53 3.38
N ARG A 83 -11.06 15.92 2.68
CA ARG A 83 -10.60 15.27 1.43
C ARG A 83 -9.58 14.15 1.65
N LEU A 84 -9.13 13.94 2.89
CA LEU A 84 -7.96 13.13 3.26
C LEU A 84 -6.74 13.43 2.39
N THR A 85 -6.36 14.71 2.35
CA THR A 85 -5.24 15.19 1.53
C THR A 85 -4.14 15.80 2.38
N CYS A 86 -2.88 15.53 2.01
CA CYS A 86 -1.70 16.13 2.62
C CYS A 86 -0.67 16.47 1.55
N SER A 87 -0.01 17.62 1.67
CA SER A 87 1.04 18.06 0.74
C SER A 87 2.40 17.36 0.94
N CYS A 88 2.55 16.49 1.93
CA CYS A 88 3.79 15.73 2.10
C CYS A 88 3.98 14.70 0.98
N HIS A 89 5.23 14.32 0.73
CA HIS A 89 5.59 13.36 -0.32
C HIS A 89 4.77 12.06 -0.24
N HIS A 90 4.65 11.46 0.95
CA HIS A 90 3.86 10.24 1.14
C HIS A 90 2.36 10.44 0.86
N GLY A 91 1.78 11.57 1.29
CA GLY A 91 0.36 11.86 1.04
C GLY A 91 0.07 12.00 -0.45
N ASN A 92 0.97 12.66 -1.19
CA ASN A 92 0.86 12.83 -2.63
C ASN A 92 1.04 11.50 -3.39
N SER A 93 2.03 10.67 -3.00
CA SER A 93 2.27 9.40 -3.69
C SER A 93 1.09 8.43 -3.53
N ARG A 94 0.47 8.38 -2.34
CA ARG A 94 -0.66 7.49 -2.06
C ARG A 94 -1.95 7.97 -2.74
N ARG A 95 -2.19 9.28 -2.80
CA ARG A 95 -3.36 9.88 -3.46
C ARG A 95 -3.43 9.56 -4.96
N LYS A 96 -2.28 9.43 -5.62
CA LYS A 96 -2.19 9.16 -7.06
C LYS A 96 -2.98 7.91 -7.48
N TYR A 97 -3.14 6.95 -6.56
CA TYR A 97 -3.66 5.64 -6.90
C TYR A 97 -4.83 5.15 -6.01
N SER A 98 -5.00 5.70 -4.81
CA SER A 98 -6.13 5.36 -3.94
C SER A 98 -7.33 6.27 -4.22
N PRO A 99 -8.59 5.80 -4.21
CA PRO A 99 -9.79 6.65 -4.32
C PRO A 99 -9.93 7.63 -3.15
N LEU A 100 -10.83 8.62 -3.30
CA LEU A 100 -11.20 9.52 -2.19
C LEU A 100 -11.71 8.70 -1.01
N GLN A 101 -11.41 9.14 0.22
CA GLN A 101 -11.74 8.47 1.47
C GLN A 101 -11.09 7.10 1.73
N ASP A 102 -10.23 6.61 0.84
CA ASP A 102 -9.49 5.38 1.11
C ASP A 102 -8.55 5.53 2.31
N ILE A 103 -8.64 4.61 3.27
CA ILE A 103 -7.78 4.54 4.46
C ILE A 103 -6.28 4.58 4.11
N ARG A 104 -5.90 4.02 2.95
CA ARG A 104 -4.52 4.01 2.44
C ARG A 104 -3.97 5.42 2.23
N ARG A 105 -4.82 6.43 1.98
CA ARG A 105 -4.39 7.83 1.83
C ARG A 105 -3.84 8.45 3.12
N LEU A 106 -4.11 7.86 4.29
CA LEU A 106 -3.68 8.40 5.57
C LEU A 106 -2.16 8.33 5.76
N CYS A 107 -1.49 9.45 5.53
CA CYS A 107 -0.10 9.62 5.94
C CYS A 107 0.00 9.97 7.43
N ARG A 108 1.22 9.92 7.98
CA ARG A 108 1.48 10.27 9.39
C ARG A 108 0.91 11.64 9.81
N HIS A 109 0.91 12.61 8.90
CA HIS A 109 0.42 13.96 9.15
C HIS A 109 -1.09 14.02 9.26
N LEU A 110 -1.81 13.34 8.36
CA LEU A 110 -3.26 13.22 8.41
C LEU A 110 -3.69 12.55 9.71
N ARG A 111 -3.05 11.44 10.06
CA ARG A 111 -3.32 10.72 11.31
C ARG A 111 -3.18 11.60 12.55
N LYS A 112 -2.06 12.32 12.68
CA LYS A 112 -1.85 13.24 13.80
C LYS A 112 -2.88 14.36 13.88
N GLU A 113 -3.33 14.85 12.73
CA GLU A 113 -4.33 15.91 12.69
C GLU A 113 -5.74 15.36 13.02
N LEU A 114 -6.03 14.11 12.65
CA LEU A 114 -7.22 13.38 13.12
C LEU A 114 -7.21 13.19 14.63
N GLU A 115 -6.09 12.71 15.19
CA GLU A 115 -5.85 12.58 16.63
C GLU A 115 -6.06 13.93 17.34
N ARG A 116 -5.37 14.99 16.90
CA ARG A 116 -5.43 16.35 17.47
C ARG A 116 -6.84 16.95 17.42
N SER A 117 -7.62 16.63 16.39
CA SER A 117 -8.99 17.14 16.21
C SER A 117 -10.06 16.25 16.84
N ASN A 118 -9.68 15.18 17.56
CA ASN A 118 -10.59 14.16 18.11
C ASN A 118 -11.52 13.53 17.06
N LEU A 119 -11.18 13.61 15.77
CA LEU A 119 -11.99 13.03 14.69
C LEU A 119 -11.80 11.53 14.55
N LEU A 120 -10.71 10.99 15.12
CA LEU A 120 -10.47 9.54 15.13
C LEU A 120 -11.61 8.79 15.83
N LEU A 121 -12.18 9.39 16.89
CA LEU A 121 -13.27 8.82 17.69
C LEU A 121 -14.60 8.69 16.93
N GLN A 122 -14.72 9.31 15.75
CA GLN A 122 -15.93 9.19 14.91
C GLN A 122 -15.92 7.91 14.05
N TYR A 123 -14.81 7.21 13.98
CA TYR A 123 -14.72 5.91 13.30
C TYR A 123 -15.06 4.78 14.26
N ASP A 124 -15.44 3.62 13.73
CA ASP A 124 -15.56 2.41 14.54
C ASP A 124 -14.18 2.00 15.12
N GLU A 125 -14.22 1.24 16.22
CA GLU A 125 -13.02 0.84 16.98
C GLU A 125 -12.00 0.07 16.12
N LEU A 126 -12.49 -0.76 15.19
CA LEU A 126 -11.64 -1.54 14.28
C LEU A 126 -10.85 -0.61 13.35
N ILE A 127 -11.49 0.41 12.78
CA ILE A 127 -10.82 1.42 11.96
C ILE A 127 -9.85 2.26 12.78
N GLN A 128 -10.22 2.64 14.00
CA GLN A 128 -9.32 3.37 14.89
C GLN A 128 -8.01 2.60 15.10
N VAL A 129 -8.08 1.30 15.42
CA VAL A 129 -6.87 0.48 15.64
C VAL A 129 -6.00 0.36 14.38
N ILE A 130 -6.61 0.24 13.20
CA ILE A 130 -5.86 0.19 11.92
C ILE A 130 -5.11 1.50 11.69
N ILE A 131 -5.76 2.63 11.98
CA ILE A 131 -5.16 3.96 11.83
C ILE A 131 -4.02 4.14 12.84
N ASP A 132 -4.21 3.73 14.09
CA ASP A 132 -3.24 3.86 15.18
C ASP A 132 -1.98 3.05 14.94
N HIS A 133 -2.11 1.81 14.47
CA HIS A 133 -0.96 0.98 14.08
C HIS A 133 -0.31 1.38 12.75
N ARG A 134 -0.79 2.47 12.14
CA ARG A 134 -0.34 3.04 10.87
C ARG A 134 -0.75 2.18 9.68
N VAL A 135 -1.41 2.83 8.72
CA VAL A 135 -1.81 2.21 7.45
C VAL A 135 -0.56 1.92 6.60
N LYS A 136 -0.15 0.66 6.59
CA LYS A 136 1.02 0.13 5.88
C LYS A 136 0.66 -0.82 4.74
N ASP A 137 -0.48 -1.49 4.84
CA ASP A 137 -0.86 -2.54 3.90
C ASP A 137 -1.44 -1.95 2.62
N THR A 138 -1.28 -2.70 1.52
CA THR A 138 -1.80 -2.31 0.21
C THR A 138 -3.26 -2.70 0.06
N CYS A 139 -3.70 -3.73 0.77
CA CYS A 139 -5.03 -4.32 0.67
C CYS A 139 -5.57 -4.52 2.08
N TYR A 140 -6.86 -4.22 2.26
CA TYR A 140 -7.60 -4.39 3.50
C TYR A 140 -8.93 -5.05 3.20
N LYS A 141 -9.25 -6.12 3.91
CA LYS A 141 -10.54 -6.80 3.82
C LYS A 141 -11.10 -7.00 5.23
N ILE A 142 -12.33 -6.58 5.46
CA ILE A 142 -13.07 -6.90 6.68
C ILE A 142 -13.87 -8.18 6.40
N VAL A 143 -13.80 -9.13 7.32
CA VAL A 143 -14.53 -10.40 7.31
C VAL A 143 -15.21 -10.58 8.67
N GLN A 144 -16.35 -11.24 8.69
CA GLN A 144 -17.05 -11.55 9.94
C GLN A 144 -16.70 -12.96 10.39
N ILE A 145 -16.17 -13.12 11.59
CA ILE A 145 -15.77 -14.42 12.18
C ILE A 145 -16.53 -14.58 13.50
N GLN A 146 -17.42 -15.57 13.54
CA GLN A 146 -18.27 -15.84 14.72
C GLN A 146 -19.03 -14.60 15.23
N GLY A 147 -19.44 -13.72 14.31
CA GLY A 147 -20.18 -12.51 14.63
C GLY A 147 -19.32 -11.27 14.90
N ASP A 148 -18.00 -11.40 15.07
CA ASP A 148 -17.08 -10.27 15.25
C ASP A 148 -16.44 -9.84 13.91
N ASP A 149 -16.22 -8.54 13.74
CA ASP A 149 -15.55 -8.01 12.56
C ASP A 149 -14.03 -8.10 12.72
N VAL A 150 -13.37 -8.77 11.78
CA VAL A 150 -11.91 -8.91 11.74
C VAL A 150 -11.39 -8.26 10.46
N ALA A 151 -10.43 -7.33 10.59
CA ALA A 151 -9.77 -6.76 9.42
C ALA A 151 -8.44 -7.48 9.12
N ILE A 152 -8.26 -7.82 7.84
CA ILE A 152 -7.06 -8.45 7.30
C ILE A 152 -6.35 -7.45 6.40
N GLY A 153 -5.21 -6.93 6.87
CA GLY A 153 -4.29 -6.08 6.12
C GLY A 153 -3.15 -6.89 5.53
N PHE A 154 -2.91 -6.80 4.22
CA PHE A 154 -1.83 -7.53 3.56
C PHE A 154 -1.25 -6.80 2.34
N HIS A 155 -0.08 -7.27 1.90
CA HIS A 155 0.51 -6.89 0.61
C HIS A 155 0.60 -8.14 -0.28
N PRO A 156 0.23 -8.11 -1.57
CA PRO A 156 0.21 -9.29 -2.45
C PRO A 156 1.59 -9.93 -2.73
N ARG A 157 2.65 -9.35 -2.19
CA ARG A 157 4.06 -9.77 -2.38
C ARG A 157 4.79 -10.00 -1.07
N SER A 158 4.08 -9.95 0.05
CA SER A 158 4.65 -10.08 1.38
C SER A 158 3.90 -11.16 2.14
N ASP A 159 4.64 -12.04 2.80
CA ASP A 159 4.08 -13.11 3.63
C ASP A 159 3.59 -12.63 5.00
N PHE A 160 3.92 -11.40 5.36
CA PHE A 160 3.38 -10.76 6.56
C PHE A 160 1.94 -10.32 6.31
N VAL A 161 1.05 -10.83 7.14
CA VAL A 161 -0.35 -10.41 7.23
C VAL A 161 -0.57 -9.76 8.58
N ARG A 162 -1.25 -8.61 8.57
CA ARG A 162 -1.69 -7.92 9.78
C ARG A 162 -3.16 -8.21 9.99
N ILE A 163 -3.49 -8.71 11.16
CA ILE A 163 -4.85 -9.08 11.54
C ILE A 163 -5.24 -8.15 12.67
N TYR A 164 -6.38 -7.49 12.52
CA TYR A 164 -6.94 -6.60 13.53
C TYR A 164 -8.21 -7.27 14.04
N ALA A 165 -8.17 -7.74 15.29
CA ALA A 165 -9.22 -8.51 15.94
C ALA A 165 -9.32 -8.12 17.42
N ARG A 166 -10.43 -8.43 18.07
CA ARG A 166 -10.59 -8.19 19.51
C ARG A 166 -9.73 -9.14 20.34
N ARG A 167 -9.27 -8.68 21.50
CA ARG A 167 -8.70 -9.53 22.56
C ARG A 167 -9.81 -10.11 23.44
N MET A 168 -9.54 -11.23 24.11
CA MET A 168 -10.40 -11.67 25.22
C MET A 168 -10.34 -10.65 26.37
N ALA A 169 -11.49 -10.16 26.81
CA ALA A 169 -11.63 -9.47 28.08
C ALA A 169 -11.52 -10.48 29.23
N LYS A 170 -11.23 -9.99 30.45
CA LYS A 170 -11.09 -10.86 31.64
C LYS A 170 -12.38 -11.62 31.99
N GLN A 171 -13.53 -11.09 31.57
CA GLN A 171 -14.86 -11.64 31.85
C GLN A 171 -15.42 -12.46 30.68
N ASP A 172 -14.70 -12.53 29.55
CA ASP A 172 -15.20 -13.27 28.39
C ASP A 172 -15.19 -14.77 28.65
N PRO A 173 -16.25 -15.50 28.26
CA PRO A 173 -16.24 -16.96 28.33
C PRO A 173 -15.25 -17.53 27.30
N PRO A 174 -14.60 -18.68 27.57
CA PRO A 174 -13.61 -19.25 26.66
C PRO A 174 -14.12 -19.53 25.23
N GLU A 175 -15.41 -19.81 25.07
CA GLU A 175 -16.03 -20.21 23.79
C GLU A 175 -16.98 -19.14 23.21
N GLY A 176 -16.94 -17.90 23.73
CA GLY A 176 -17.79 -16.80 23.25
C GLY A 176 -17.08 -15.80 22.34
N PRO A 177 -17.83 -14.87 21.73
CA PRO A 177 -17.23 -13.79 20.96
C PRO A 177 -16.37 -12.90 21.88
N PRO A 178 -15.15 -12.55 21.47
CA PRO A 178 -14.29 -11.67 22.24
C PRO A 178 -14.92 -10.26 22.34
N THR A 179 -14.99 -9.70 23.55
CA THR A 179 -15.56 -8.35 23.78
C THR A 179 -14.51 -7.30 24.14
N GLY A 180 -13.25 -7.72 24.30
CA GLY A 180 -12.15 -6.81 24.59
C GLY A 180 -11.83 -5.85 23.44
N HIS A 181 -10.86 -4.96 23.68
CA HIS A 181 -10.42 -4.00 22.69
C HIS A 181 -9.78 -4.66 21.48
N TYR A 182 -9.92 -4.01 20.32
CA TYR A 182 -9.19 -4.42 19.13
C TYR A 182 -7.67 -4.24 19.31
N ASP A 183 -6.90 -5.18 18.78
CA ASP A 183 -5.45 -5.10 18.68
C ASP A 183 -4.96 -5.64 17.33
N LYS A 184 -3.70 -5.38 17.02
CA LYS A 184 -3.03 -5.81 15.80
C LYS A 184 -2.11 -6.99 16.08
N PHE A 185 -2.46 -8.13 15.49
CA PHE A 185 -1.67 -9.34 15.42
C PHE A 185 -0.94 -9.39 14.07
N THR A 186 0.24 -9.99 14.04
CA THR A 186 1.01 -10.17 12.80
C THR A 186 1.29 -11.64 12.60
N PHE A 187 0.86 -12.17 11.46
CA PHE A 187 1.04 -13.57 11.09
C PHE A 187 1.98 -13.66 9.88
N LEU A 188 2.93 -14.58 9.94
CA LEU A 188 3.84 -14.89 8.84
C LEU A 188 3.36 -16.16 8.13
N MET A 189 2.73 -15.99 6.98
CA MET A 189 2.08 -17.11 6.28
C MET A 189 3.03 -18.22 5.86
N SER A 190 4.28 -17.91 5.51
CA SER A 190 5.24 -18.91 5.02
C SER A 190 5.74 -19.87 6.09
N GLN A 191 5.71 -19.44 7.36
CA GLN A 191 6.16 -20.23 8.51
C GLN A 191 4.98 -20.64 9.41
N GLU A 192 3.77 -20.14 9.11
CA GLU A 192 2.57 -20.33 9.92
C GLU A 192 2.72 -19.91 11.39
N ILE A 193 3.52 -18.86 11.65
CA ILE A 193 3.78 -18.35 13.00
C ILE A 193 3.20 -16.96 13.26
N TRP A 194 2.84 -16.72 14.52
CA TRP A 194 2.54 -15.39 15.03
C TRP A 194 3.83 -14.67 15.41
N ILE A 195 3.90 -13.38 15.07
CA ILE A 195 5.06 -12.54 15.35
C ILE A 195 4.68 -11.51 16.39
N TYR A 196 5.54 -11.35 17.38
CA TYR A 196 5.46 -10.35 18.45
C TYR A 196 4.41 -10.60 19.54
N GLY A 197 4.02 -11.86 19.80
CA GLY A 197 3.22 -12.21 20.97
C GLY A 197 2.24 -13.35 20.72
N ASP A 198 1.23 -13.39 21.58
CA ASP A 198 0.18 -14.40 21.55
C ASP A 198 -0.74 -14.27 20.32
N PRO A 199 -1.31 -15.37 19.84
CA PRO A 199 -2.33 -15.35 18.80
C PRO A 199 -3.58 -14.55 19.23
N PRO A 200 -4.37 -14.04 18.26
CA PRO A 200 -5.71 -13.56 18.55
C PRO A 200 -6.60 -14.70 19.05
N PRO A 201 -7.70 -14.38 19.75
CA PRO A 201 -8.77 -15.34 20.00
C PRO A 201 -9.27 -15.93 18.68
N ASN A 202 -9.66 -17.20 18.68
CA ASN A 202 -10.15 -17.92 17.50
C ASN A 202 -9.12 -18.01 16.35
N ALA A 203 -7.82 -18.04 16.67
CA ALA A 203 -6.75 -18.11 15.66
C ALA A 203 -6.89 -19.29 14.71
N GLU A 204 -7.37 -20.43 15.21
CA GLU A 204 -7.65 -21.64 14.47
C GLU A 204 -8.72 -21.46 13.37
N ILE A 205 -9.63 -20.49 13.53
CA ILE A 205 -10.64 -20.11 12.53
C ILE A 205 -10.14 -18.97 11.65
N ILE A 206 -9.41 -18.02 12.24
CA ILE A 206 -8.85 -16.87 11.54
C ILE A 206 -7.83 -17.32 10.49
N ILE A 207 -6.92 -18.24 10.79
CA ILE A 207 -5.83 -18.63 9.89
C ILE A 207 -6.36 -19.21 8.56
N PRO A 208 -7.27 -20.21 8.55
CA PRO A 208 -7.86 -20.69 7.30
C PRO A 208 -8.54 -19.58 6.49
N THR A 209 -9.27 -18.70 7.17
CA THR A 209 -9.95 -17.55 6.54
C THR A 209 -8.94 -16.60 5.89
N VAL A 210 -7.86 -16.27 6.60
CA VAL A 210 -6.76 -15.45 6.10
C VAL A 210 -6.08 -16.11 4.90
N ASN A 211 -5.82 -17.42 4.96
CA ASN A 211 -5.21 -18.16 3.86
C ASN A 211 -6.06 -18.10 2.60
N VAL A 212 -7.38 -18.30 2.71
CA VAL A 212 -8.31 -18.19 1.57
C VAL A 212 -8.30 -16.76 1.01
N VAL A 213 -8.51 -15.75 1.85
CA VAL A 213 -8.58 -14.35 1.42
C VAL A 213 -7.27 -13.92 0.74
N VAL A 214 -6.13 -14.20 1.36
CA VAL A 214 -4.83 -13.72 0.86
C VAL A 214 -4.40 -14.51 -0.38
N SER A 215 -4.59 -15.84 -0.42
CA SER A 215 -4.23 -16.65 -1.59
C SER A 215 -5.05 -16.27 -2.82
N GLU A 216 -6.35 -16.02 -2.68
CA GLU A 216 -7.21 -15.58 -3.77
C GLU A 216 -6.69 -14.27 -4.39
N HIS A 217 -6.37 -13.27 -3.55
CA HIS A 217 -5.86 -11.99 -4.04
C HIS A 217 -4.46 -12.10 -4.63
N ARG A 218 -3.59 -12.94 -4.07
CA ARG A 218 -2.25 -13.20 -4.64
C ARG A 218 -2.35 -13.90 -5.99
N ASN A 219 -3.25 -14.85 -6.16
CA ASN A 219 -3.44 -15.57 -7.42
C ASN A 219 -3.96 -14.64 -8.51
N ARG A 220 -4.95 -13.79 -8.20
CA ARG A 220 -5.43 -12.73 -9.11
C ARG A 220 -4.28 -11.78 -9.48
N TYR A 221 -3.50 -11.35 -8.49
CA TYR A 221 -2.34 -10.49 -8.70
C TYR A 221 -1.29 -11.14 -9.61
N LYS A 222 -0.95 -12.42 -9.42
CA LYS A 222 0.02 -13.16 -10.24
C LYS A 222 -0.46 -13.25 -11.70
N LYS A 223 -1.71 -13.65 -11.91
CA LYS A 223 -2.34 -13.79 -13.25
C LYS A 223 -2.23 -12.50 -14.06
N ASP A 224 -2.59 -11.37 -13.45
CA ASP A 224 -2.73 -10.11 -14.19
C ASP A 224 -1.44 -9.30 -14.27
N SER A 225 -0.51 -9.49 -13.33
CA SER A 225 0.74 -8.73 -13.31
C SER A 225 1.81 -9.26 -14.28
N GLY A 226 1.54 -10.37 -14.98
CA GLY A 226 2.50 -11.11 -15.81
C GLY A 226 3.82 -11.35 -15.07
N GLY A 227 3.75 -11.42 -13.74
CA GLY A 227 4.91 -11.36 -12.89
C GLY A 227 5.64 -12.71 -12.91
N PRO A 228 6.98 -12.72 -12.90
CA PRO A 228 7.70 -13.94 -12.55
C PRO A 228 7.19 -14.44 -11.19
N GLU A 229 7.12 -15.75 -11.06
CA GLU A 229 6.71 -16.42 -9.84
C GLU A 229 7.48 -15.82 -8.65
N ILE A 230 6.77 -15.50 -7.56
CA ILE A 230 7.41 -14.99 -6.34
C ILE A 230 8.28 -16.13 -5.84
N ILE A 231 9.57 -16.08 -6.15
CA ILE A 231 10.56 -16.95 -5.52
C ILE A 231 10.49 -16.57 -4.04
N PRO A 232 10.12 -17.50 -3.13
CA PRO A 232 10.15 -17.22 -1.71
C PRO A 232 11.52 -16.65 -1.38
N MET A 233 11.60 -15.61 -0.56
CA MET A 233 12.88 -15.12 -0.05
C MET A 233 13.46 -16.20 0.88
N GLY A 234 13.96 -17.28 0.30
CA GLY A 234 14.81 -18.24 0.98
C GLY A 234 16.05 -17.49 1.41
N ASP A 235 16.22 -17.38 2.72
CA ASP A 235 17.49 -17.29 3.44
C ASP A 235 18.57 -16.48 2.71
N ARG A 236 18.34 -15.17 2.56
CA ARG A 236 19.46 -14.23 2.55
C ARG A 236 19.92 -14.11 4.00
N ASN A 237 20.67 -15.12 4.42
CA ASN A 237 21.19 -15.32 5.76
C ASN A 237 21.81 -14.04 6.33
N MET A 238 21.36 -13.75 7.56
CA MET A 238 22.19 -13.20 8.64
C MET A 238 23.24 -14.23 9.04
#